data_AF-A0A437JMX0-F1
#
_entry.id   AF-A0A437JMX0-F1
#
_cell.length_a   1.000
_cell.length_b   1.000
_cell.length_c   1.000
_cell.angle_alpha   90.00
_cell.angle_beta   90.00
_cell.angle_gamma   90.00
#
_symmetry.space_group_name_H-M   'P 1'
#
loop_
_entity.id
_entity.type
_entity.pdbx_description
1 polymer ?
#
loop_
_entity_poly.entity_id
_entity_poly.type
_entity_poly.pdbx_seq_one_letter_code
_entity_poly.pdbx_strand_id
1 'polypeptide(L)'
;MYIGIWYYLAIPIAALLIAWGFKSPPLFQTGAVLGLSVTFLIYLSLNWSAERPEGLLGLGHLFSLPGAAIGLVLSAYIVKMRSIEGVLVGFTMGLLGVLAGFFINQMVVCNTVMWCGVLSV
;
A
#
# COMPACT_ATOMS: atom_id res chain seq x y z
N MET A 1 10.55 -6.39 10.38
CA MET A 1 10.05 -5.14 10.99
C MET A 1 9.35 -5.44 12.30
N TYR A 2 9.81 -4.92 13.42
CA TYR A 2 9.16 -5.09 14.72
C TYR A 2 8.33 -3.85 15.09
N ILE A 3 7.26 -3.57 14.32
CA ILE A 3 6.28 -2.50 14.68
C ILE A 3 5.15 -3.07 15.55
N GLY A 4 5.07 -4.39 15.70
CA GLY A 4 4.07 -5.11 16.51
C GLY A 4 2.99 -5.75 15.65
N ILE A 5 2.38 -6.83 16.15
CA ILE A 5 1.43 -7.65 15.37
C ILE A 5 0.17 -6.88 14.94
N TRP A 6 -0.18 -5.83 15.70
CA TRP A 6 -1.29 -4.93 15.39
C TRP A 6 -1.14 -4.29 14.01
N TYR A 7 0.09 -4.05 13.56
CA TYR A 7 0.37 -3.44 12.26
C TYR A 7 -0.11 -4.32 11.11
N TYR A 8 0.12 -5.63 11.19
CA TYR A 8 -0.24 -6.56 10.13
C TYR A 8 -1.75 -6.74 9.99
N LEU A 9 -2.51 -6.44 11.04
CA LEU A 9 -3.97 -6.52 11.03
C LEU A 9 -4.61 -5.16 10.74
N ALA A 10 -4.10 -4.08 11.35
CA ALA A 10 -4.69 -2.75 11.24
C ALA A 10 -4.66 -2.21 9.81
N ILE A 11 -3.56 -2.42 9.07
CA ILE A 11 -3.41 -1.88 7.71
C ILE A 11 -4.39 -2.52 6.71
N PRO A 12 -4.49 -3.86 6.57
CA PRO A 12 -5.49 -4.45 5.69
C PRO A 12 -6.92 -4.16 6.15
N ILE A 13 -7.20 -4.13 7.47
CA ILE A 13 -8.53 -3.75 7.98
C ILE A 13 -8.88 -2.32 7.56
N ALA A 14 -7.96 -1.36 7.71
CA ALA A 14 -8.19 0.03 7.32
C ALA A 14 -8.48 0.14 5.80
N ALA A 15 -7.72 -0.57 4.97
CA ALA A 15 -7.95 -0.58 3.53
C ALA A 15 -9.31 -1.18 3.14
N LEU A 16 -9.72 -2.27 3.82
CA LEU A 16 -11.04 -2.86 3.63
C LEU A 16 -12.16 -1.89 4.04
N LEU A 17 -12.02 -1.20 5.17
CA LEU A 17 -12.99 -0.21 5.63
C LEU A 17 -13.12 0.96 4.64
N ILE A 18 -12.00 1.45 4.10
CA ILE A 18 -12.01 2.48 3.05
C ILE A 18 -12.76 1.97 1.83
N ALA A 19 -12.37 0.82 1.27
CA ALA A 19 -12.98 0.26 0.07
C ALA A 19 -14.47 -0.06 0.26
N TRP A 20 -14.86 -0.50 1.47
CA TRP A 20 -16.27 -0.73 1.83
C TRP A 20 -17.07 0.56 1.87
N GLY A 21 -16.51 1.66 2.39
CA GLY A 21 -17.15 2.99 2.38
C GLY A 21 -17.47 3.49 0.97
N PHE A 22 -16.68 3.11 -0.03
CA PHE A 22 -16.93 3.41 -1.44
C PHE A 22 -17.87 2.42 -2.14
N LYS A 23 -18.36 1.38 -1.44
CA LYS A 23 -19.15 0.28 -2.01
C LYS A 23 -18.45 -0.40 -3.19
N SER A 24 -17.13 -0.51 -3.13
CA SER A 24 -16.34 -1.12 -4.20
C SER A 24 -16.64 -2.62 -4.33
N PRO A 25 -16.55 -3.20 -5.54
CA PRO A 25 -16.79 -4.62 -5.75
C PRO A 25 -15.77 -5.48 -4.97
N PRO A 26 -16.12 -6.72 -4.57
CA PRO A 26 -15.26 -7.57 -3.74
C PRO A 26 -13.90 -7.85 -4.36
N LEU A 27 -13.82 -7.95 -5.70
CA LEU A 27 -12.55 -8.15 -6.42
C LEU A 27 -11.63 -6.92 -6.43
N PHE A 28 -12.18 -5.72 -6.28
CA PHE A 28 -11.35 -4.53 -6.08
C PHE A 28 -10.64 -4.59 -4.72
N GLN A 29 -11.35 -5.07 -3.69
CA GLN A 29 -10.80 -5.23 -2.34
C GLN A 29 -9.69 -6.28 -2.31
N THR A 30 -9.83 -7.40 -3.04
CA THR A 30 -8.76 -8.40 -3.12
C THR A 30 -7.51 -7.85 -3.79
N GLY A 31 -7.65 -7.08 -4.88
CA GLY A 31 -6.54 -6.39 -5.53
C GLY A 31 -5.84 -5.41 -4.59
N ALA A 32 -6.60 -4.62 -3.83
CA ALA A 32 -6.06 -3.68 -2.85
C ALA A 32 -5.28 -4.37 -1.72
N VAL A 33 -5.85 -5.42 -1.12
CA VAL A 33 -5.19 -6.20 -0.06
C VAL A 33 -3.94 -6.90 -0.59
N LEU A 34 -3.99 -7.42 -1.82
CA LEU A 34 -2.81 -8.01 -2.47
C LEU A 34 -1.71 -6.96 -2.66
N GLY A 35 -2.05 -5.75 -3.12
CA GLY A 35 -1.08 -4.65 -3.26
C GLY A 35 -0.40 -4.31 -1.94
N LEU A 36 -1.17 -4.20 -0.85
CA LEU A 36 -0.62 -3.99 0.49
C LEU A 36 0.27 -5.14 0.94
N SER A 37 -0.15 -6.38 0.67
CA SER A 37 0.62 -7.58 1.01
C SER A 37 1.95 -7.60 0.25
N VAL A 38 1.96 -7.22 -1.03
CA VAL A 38 3.18 -7.08 -1.83
C VAL A 38 4.12 -6.03 -1.25
N THR A 39 3.62 -4.83 -0.93
CA THR A 39 4.44 -3.78 -0.31
C THR A 39 5.06 -4.25 1.00
N PHE A 40 4.28 -4.96 1.81
CA PHE A 40 4.75 -5.52 3.07
C PHE A 40 5.83 -6.58 2.88
N LEU A 41 5.62 -7.53 1.97
CA LEU A 41 6.59 -8.59 1.67
C LEU A 41 7.92 -8.04 1.12
N ILE A 42 7.86 -6.99 0.29
CA ILE A 42 9.07 -6.31 -0.21
C ILE A 42 9.87 -5.77 0.96
N TYR A 43 9.24 -4.99 1.84
CA TYR A 43 9.94 -4.43 3.00
C TYR A 43 10.43 -5.49 3.98
N LEU A 44 9.68 -6.59 4.15
CA LEU A 44 10.11 -7.72 4.97
C LEU A 44 11.37 -8.38 4.39
N SER A 45 11.38 -8.62 3.07
CA SER A 45 12.51 -9.20 2.35
C SER A 45 13.76 -8.33 2.44
N LEU A 46 13.60 -7.01 2.24
CA LEU A 46 14.68 -6.03 2.38
C LEU A 46 15.22 -5.97 3.82
N ASN A 47 14.32 -5.99 4.81
CA ASN A 47 14.71 -6.03 6.22
C ASN A 47 15.43 -7.35 6.60
N TRP A 48 15.09 -8.46 5.97
CA TRP A 48 15.73 -9.76 6.23
C TRP A 48 17.09 -9.88 5.55
N SER A 49 17.23 -9.32 4.36
CA SER A 49 18.46 -9.39 3.56
C SER A 49 19.52 -8.34 3.95
N ALA A 50 19.16 -7.38 4.80
CA ALA A 50 20.07 -6.32 5.22
C ALA A 50 21.10 -6.84 6.23
N GLU A 51 22.39 -6.86 5.85
CA GLU A 51 23.52 -7.19 6.75
C GLU A 51 23.65 -6.22 7.92
N ARG A 52 23.19 -4.98 7.72
CA ARG A 52 22.99 -3.99 8.76
C ARG A 52 21.64 -3.32 8.59
N PRO A 53 20.71 -3.42 9.55
CA PRO A 53 19.43 -2.74 9.50
C PRO A 53 19.61 -1.23 9.81
N GLU A 54 20.54 -0.58 9.11
CA GLU A 54 20.69 0.87 9.12
C GLU A 54 19.57 1.40 8.21
N GLY A 55 18.59 2.05 8.81
CA GLY A 55 17.47 2.61 8.07
C GLY A 55 16.17 2.40 8.82
N LEU A 56 15.39 3.46 8.94
CA LEU A 56 14.07 3.44 9.55
C LEU A 56 13.06 2.79 8.58
N LEU A 57 13.42 1.65 7.96
CA LEU A 57 12.64 0.93 6.93
C LEU A 57 11.20 0.70 7.37
N GLY A 58 11.02 0.29 8.63
CA GLY A 58 9.74 0.19 9.33
C GLY A 58 8.86 1.42 9.18
N LEU A 59 9.42 2.56 9.57
CA LEU A 59 8.74 3.84 9.50
C LEU A 59 8.59 4.32 8.06
N GLY A 60 9.53 4.01 7.17
CA GLY A 60 9.41 4.28 5.73
C GLY A 60 8.16 3.64 5.14
N HIS A 61 7.90 2.37 5.45
CA HIS A 61 6.66 1.71 5.02
C HIS A 61 5.42 2.37 5.64
N LEU A 62 5.41 2.62 6.95
CA LEU A 62 4.31 3.29 7.65
C LEU A 62 3.97 4.67 7.07
N PHE A 63 4.98 5.50 6.81
CA PHE A 63 4.81 6.83 6.23
C PHE A 63 4.50 6.80 4.73
N SER A 64 4.71 5.66 4.06
CA SER A 64 4.32 5.46 2.66
C SER A 64 2.85 5.06 2.51
N LEU A 65 2.23 4.48 3.55
CA LEU A 65 0.82 4.05 3.54
C LEU A 65 -0.23 5.15 3.28
N PRO A 66 -0.07 6.42 3.69
CA PRO A 66 -0.97 7.50 3.28
C PRO A 66 -1.11 7.60 1.76
N GLY A 67 0.00 7.43 1.02
CA GLY A 67 -0.01 7.34 -0.44
C GLY A 67 -0.84 6.17 -0.95
N ALA A 68 -0.70 4.99 -0.34
CA ALA A 68 -1.52 3.81 -0.66
C ALA A 68 -3.01 4.09 -0.43
N ALA A 69 -3.35 4.75 0.68
CA ALA A 69 -4.73 5.12 1.01
C ALA A 69 -5.31 6.12 0.00
N ILE A 70 -4.55 7.14 -0.41
CA ILE A 70 -4.97 8.08 -1.45
C ILE A 70 -5.17 7.36 -2.79
N GLY A 71 -4.22 6.52 -3.19
CA GLY A 71 -4.31 5.72 -4.41
C GLY A 71 -5.52 4.79 -4.43
N LEU A 72 -5.80 4.15 -3.29
CA LEU A 72 -6.99 3.31 -3.09
C LEU A 72 -8.29 4.11 -3.20
N VAL A 73 -8.36 5.29 -2.57
CA VAL A 73 -9.55 6.16 -2.62
C VAL A 73 -9.80 6.64 -4.05
N LEU A 74 -8.76 7.08 -4.75
CA LEU A 74 -8.87 7.54 -6.14
C LEU A 74 -9.33 6.41 -7.06
N SER A 75 -8.73 5.22 -6.96
CA SER A 75 -9.13 4.10 -7.81
C SER A 75 -10.54 3.59 -7.46
N ALA A 76 -10.91 3.55 -6.18
CA ALA A 76 -12.26 3.21 -5.74
C ALA A 76 -13.30 4.21 -6.26
N TYR A 77 -12.99 5.50 -6.19
CA TYR A 77 -13.84 6.56 -6.70
C TYR A 77 -14.03 6.45 -8.22
N ILE A 78 -12.96 6.18 -8.98
CA ILE A 78 -13.03 6.00 -10.44
C ILE A 78 -13.88 4.77 -10.80
N VAL A 79 -13.65 3.63 -10.15
CA VAL A 79 -14.42 2.39 -10.39
C VAL A 79 -15.91 2.63 -10.13
N LYS A 80 -16.24 3.34 -9.06
CA LYS A 80 -17.62 3.71 -8.72
C LYS A 80 -18.22 4.69 -9.73
N MET A 81 -17.51 5.75 -10.08
CA MET A 81 -18.00 6.81 -10.98
C MET A 81 -18.22 6.29 -12.39
N ARG A 82 -17.38 5.36 -12.85
CA ARG A 82 -17.46 4.77 -14.20
C ARG A 82 -18.30 3.51 -14.26
N SER A 83 -18.90 3.07 -13.15
CA SER A 83 -19.66 1.82 -13.05
C SER A 83 -18.94 0.64 -13.72
N ILE A 84 -17.65 0.47 -13.39
CA ILE A 84 -16.84 -0.58 -14.02
C ILE A 84 -17.28 -1.94 -13.49
N GLU A 85 -17.95 -2.72 -14.34
CA GLU A 85 -18.44 -4.07 -14.00
C GLU A 85 -17.42 -5.18 -14.31
N GLY A 86 -16.32 -4.84 -14.98
CA GLY A 86 -15.28 -5.79 -15.36
C GLY A 86 -14.51 -6.32 -14.14
N VAL A 87 -14.66 -7.61 -13.86
CA VAL A 87 -13.97 -8.35 -12.78
C VAL A 87 -12.47 -8.09 -12.76
N LEU A 88 -11.81 -8.27 -13.92
CA LEU A 88 -10.37 -8.08 -14.06
C LEU A 88 -9.97 -6.62 -13.87
N VAL A 89 -10.78 -5.69 -14.36
CA VAL A 89 -10.52 -4.25 -14.27
C VAL A 89 -10.65 -3.76 -12.83
N GLY A 90 -11.65 -4.24 -12.08
CA GLY A 90 -11.80 -3.93 -10.67
C GLY A 90 -10.59 -4.39 -9.85
N PHE A 91 -10.13 -5.63 -10.09
CA PHE A 91 -8.94 -6.17 -9.44
C PHE A 91 -7.68 -5.36 -9.76
N THR A 92 -7.42 -5.08 -11.03
CA THR A 92 -6.21 -4.33 -11.44
C THR A 92 -6.23 -2.89 -10.94
N MET A 93 -7.40 -2.24 -10.91
CA MET A 93 -7.55 -0.88 -10.34
C MET A 93 -7.26 -0.83 -8.84
N GLY A 94 -7.72 -1.83 -8.09
CA GLY A 94 -7.40 -1.94 -6.65
C GLY A 94 -5.91 -2.16 -6.42
N LEU A 95 -5.31 -3.11 -7.15
CA LEU A 95 -3.90 -3.45 -7.07
C LEU A 95 -2.99 -2.28 -7.45
N LEU A 96 -3.19 -1.73 -8.65
CA LEU A 96 -2.35 -0.65 -9.19
C LEU A 96 -2.55 0.65 -8.42
N GLY A 97 -3.78 0.97 -7.98
CA GLY A 97 -4.04 2.16 -7.19
C GLY A 97 -3.25 2.17 -5.88
N VAL A 98 -3.27 1.05 -5.16
CA VAL A 98 -2.47 0.87 -3.93
C VAL A 98 -0.97 0.94 -4.22
N LEU A 99 -0.48 0.16 -5.19
CA LEU A 99 0.95 0.10 -5.50
C LEU A 99 1.51 1.43 -5.99
N ALA A 100 0.81 2.10 -6.90
CA ALA A 100 1.24 3.39 -7.43
C ALA A 100 1.23 4.49 -6.36
N GLY A 101 0.14 4.57 -5.58
CA GLY A 101 0.02 5.55 -4.50
C GLY A 101 1.09 5.35 -3.43
N PHE A 102 1.32 4.09 -3.04
CA PHE A 102 2.39 3.73 -2.10
C PHE A 102 3.76 4.11 -2.65
N PHE A 103 4.08 3.70 -3.88
CA PHE A 103 5.39 3.94 -4.49
C PHE A 103 5.72 5.42 -4.65
N ILE A 104 4.75 6.23 -5.13
CA ILE A 104 4.94 7.68 -5.28
C ILE A 104 5.25 8.32 -3.93
N ASN A 105 4.47 7.98 -2.89
CA ASN A 105 4.68 8.55 -1.56
C ASN A 105 5.97 8.03 -0.91
N GLN A 106 6.34 6.77 -1.16
CA GLN A 106 7.61 6.21 -0.72
C GLN A 106 8.80 6.99 -1.30
N MET A 107 8.78 7.30 -2.60
CA MET A 107 9.83 8.09 -3.23
C MET A 107 9.97 9.48 -2.60
N VAL A 108 8.87 10.10 -2.19
CA VAL A 108 8.90 11.39 -1.49
C VAL A 108 9.46 11.22 -0.08
N VAL A 109 8.89 10.31 0.71
CA VAL A 109 9.26 10.10 2.13
C VAL A 109 10.71 9.68 2.26
N CYS A 110 11.15 8.69 1.49
CA CYS A 110 12.48 8.10 1.60
C CYS A 110 13.60 8.96 1.03
N ASN A 111 13.28 10.00 0.25
CA ASN A 111 14.27 10.93 -0.30
C ASN A 111 14.26 12.32 0.34
N THR A 112 13.17 12.70 1.01
CA THR A 112 13.04 14.06 1.57
C THR A 112 12.85 14.10 3.08
N VAL A 113 12.13 13.14 3.66
CA VAL A 113 11.75 13.16 5.08
C VAL A 113 12.67 12.29 5.92
N MET A 114 13.07 11.13 5.39
CA MET A 114 13.84 10.14 6.15
C MET A 114 14.65 9.24 5.22
N TRP A 115 15.77 8.71 5.71
CA TRP A 115 16.58 7.76 4.96
C TRP A 115 16.06 6.33 5.16
N CYS A 116 15.64 5.68 4.07
CA CYS A 116 15.10 4.32 4.04
C CYS A 116 16.10 3.28 3.52
N GLY A 117 17.41 3.52 3.65
CA GLY A 117 18.42 2.62 3.11
C GLY A 117 18.41 2.61 1.59
N VAL A 118 18.45 1.40 1.01
CA VAL A 118 18.47 1.12 -0.44
C VAL A 118 17.24 1.62 -1.21
N LEU A 119 16.18 2.03 -0.51
CA LEU A 119 14.97 2.59 -1.11
C LEU A 119 15.04 4.12 -1.27
N SER A 120 16.12 4.75 -0.79
CA SER A 120 16.41 6.17 -1.01
C SER A 120 17.30 6.26 -2.24
N VAL A 121 16.86 7.01 -3.26
CA VAL A 121 17.53 7.18 -4.56
C VAL A 121 17.67 8.66 -4.85
#